data_AF-A0A7X0Z9N8-F1
#
_entry.id   AF-A0A7X0Z9N8-F1
#
_cell.length_a   1.000
_cell.length_b   1.000
_cell.length_c   1.000
_cell.angle_alpha   90.00
_cell.angle_beta   90.00
_cell.angle_gamma   90.00
#
_symmetry.space_group_name_H-M   'P 1'
#
loop_
_entity.id
_entity.type
_entity.pdbx_description
1 polymer ?
#
loop_
_entity_poly.entity_id
_entity_poly.type
_entity_poly.pdbx_seq_one_letter_code
_entity_poly.pdbx_strand_id
1 'polypeptide(L)'
;MARNRHLFTSESVSDGHPDKIADQISDAILDAILTKDPDARVACETTVTTGLVLVAGEITTSTYVDIPKIVRDTIKEIGYTRAKYGFDAETCAVLTAIDEQSPDIAQGVDVALESRDNEDAAIDAIGAGDQGLMFGFATDETQELMPLPISLAHALSRKIAELRKNKVLTYLRPDAKTQVTVEYDDNNQPVRVDTIVISTQHHPDVTQEQIAADLHKLVIEEVIDANLLDSETKYFINPTGRFVIGGPQGDAGLTGRKIIVDTYGGYARHGGGAFSGKDPTKVDRSGAYAARYVAKNIVAAGLAKKAEVQLAYAIGVAHPVSISIDTYGTSEYSEQDLINAVNQFFDLRPAGIIQMLDLRRPIYRQTAAFGHFGRLDLDLPWERTDKAAQMKTFLQETASVK
;
A
#
# COMPACT_ATOMS: atom_id res chain seq x y z
N MET A 1 3.40 -31.17 -26.04
CA MET A 1 4.45 -30.39 -25.36
C MET A 1 3.99 -30.20 -23.92
N ALA A 2 4.84 -30.45 -22.93
CA ALA A 2 4.49 -30.17 -21.54
C ALA A 2 4.20 -28.67 -21.42
N ARG A 3 2.99 -28.29 -20.99
CA ARG A 3 2.64 -26.89 -20.72
C ARG A 3 3.54 -26.41 -19.60
N ASN A 4 4.33 -25.35 -19.81
CA ASN A 4 5.22 -24.81 -18.77
C ASN A 4 4.38 -23.92 -17.85
N ARG A 5 3.71 -24.56 -16.89
CA ARG A 5 3.02 -23.87 -15.81
C ARG A 5 4.05 -23.36 -14.81
N HIS A 6 3.95 -22.09 -14.42
CA HIS A 6 4.78 -21.52 -13.36
C HIS A 6 3.91 -21.05 -12.19
N LEU A 7 4.51 -21.04 -11.00
CA LEU A 7 3.85 -20.64 -9.76
C LEU A 7 4.38 -19.28 -9.33
N PHE A 8 3.47 -18.39 -8.94
CA PHE A 8 3.81 -17.10 -8.33
C PHE A 8 3.10 -16.96 -6.98
N THR A 9 3.80 -16.46 -5.97
CA THR A 9 3.30 -16.35 -4.60
C THR A 9 3.37 -14.92 -4.11
N SER A 10 2.28 -14.46 -3.50
CA SER A 10 2.25 -13.22 -2.72
C SER A 10 1.68 -13.48 -1.32
N GLU A 11 1.95 -12.57 -0.40
CA GLU A 11 1.46 -12.64 0.96
C GLU A 11 0.94 -11.30 1.48
N SER A 12 0.16 -11.37 2.55
CA SER A 12 -0.35 -10.23 3.30
C SER A 12 -0.41 -10.55 4.78
N VAL A 13 -0.65 -9.51 5.57
CA VAL A 13 -0.80 -9.58 7.01
C VAL A 13 -1.99 -8.72 7.43
N SER A 14 -2.56 -9.01 8.59
CA SER A 14 -3.70 -8.26 9.14
C SER A 14 -3.30 -6.91 9.70
N ASP A 15 -4.31 -6.10 10.04
CA ASP A 15 -4.17 -4.87 10.81
C ASP A 15 -3.59 -5.08 12.21
N GLY A 16 -3.62 -6.31 12.73
CA GLY A 16 -3.03 -6.67 14.02
C GLY A 16 -1.57 -7.11 13.97
N HIS A 17 -0.95 -7.25 12.80
CA HIS A 17 0.48 -7.59 12.69
C HIS A 17 1.34 -6.43 13.23
N PRO A 18 2.42 -6.68 14.00
CA PRO A 18 3.18 -5.61 14.67
C PRO A 18 3.72 -4.53 13.73
N ASP A 19 4.30 -4.89 12.57
CA ASP A 19 4.69 -3.89 11.56
C ASP A 19 3.49 -3.07 11.05
N LYS A 20 2.30 -3.68 10.91
CA LYS A 20 1.10 -2.97 10.50
C LYS A 20 0.46 -2.12 11.59
N ILE A 21 0.68 -2.45 12.86
CA ILE A 21 0.35 -1.55 13.97
C ILE A 21 1.21 -0.30 13.87
N ALA A 22 2.51 -0.46 13.62
CA ALA A 22 3.43 0.67 13.47
C ALA A 22 3.02 1.59 12.29
N ASP A 23 2.76 1.01 11.11
CA ASP A 23 2.27 1.74 9.95
C ASP A 23 0.97 2.52 10.26
N GLN A 24 -0.01 1.87 10.89
CA GLN A 24 -1.29 2.50 11.23
C GLN A 24 -1.16 3.62 12.26
N ILE A 25 -0.26 3.50 13.23
CA ILE A 25 0.02 4.58 14.20
C ILE A 25 0.64 5.77 13.48
N SER A 26 1.66 5.53 12.65
CA SER A 26 2.33 6.58 11.89
C SER A 26 1.36 7.36 10.99
N ASP A 27 0.46 6.68 10.29
CA ASP A 27 -0.55 7.35 9.47
C ASP A 27 -1.71 7.97 10.28
N ALA A 28 -2.06 7.43 11.46
CA ALA A 28 -3.03 8.06 12.34
C ALA A 28 -2.53 9.43 12.86
N ILE A 29 -1.23 9.53 13.15
CA ILE A 29 -0.59 10.79 13.54
C ILE A 29 -0.58 11.76 12.36
N LEU A 30 -0.19 11.29 11.17
CA LEU A 30 -0.25 12.10 9.95
C LEU A 30 -1.65 12.65 9.69
N ASP A 31 -2.68 11.80 9.70
CA ASP A 31 -4.06 12.23 9.47
C ASP A 31 -4.53 13.24 10.53
N ALA A 32 -4.18 13.04 11.80
CA ALA A 32 -4.54 13.97 12.87
C ALA A 32 -3.91 15.35 12.68
N ILE A 33 -2.69 15.42 12.13
CA ILE A 33 -2.00 16.66 11.79
C ILE A 33 -2.65 17.30 10.56
N LEU A 34 -2.77 16.57 9.44
CA LEU A 34 -3.32 17.08 8.17
C LEU A 34 -4.78 17.55 8.28
N THR A 35 -5.53 17.03 9.25
CA THR A 35 -6.88 17.51 9.56
C THR A 35 -6.90 19.01 9.95
N LYS A 36 -5.83 19.50 10.58
CA LYS A 36 -5.74 20.87 11.11
C LYS A 36 -4.73 21.73 10.36
N ASP A 37 -3.68 21.11 9.84
CA ASP A 37 -2.60 21.75 9.11
C ASP A 37 -2.30 20.96 7.82
N PRO A 38 -3.02 21.26 6.72
CA PRO A 38 -2.86 20.56 5.44
C PRO A 38 -1.46 20.70 4.82
N ASP A 39 -0.69 21.71 5.23
CA ASP A 39 0.63 22.02 4.70
C ASP A 39 1.78 21.47 5.56
N ALA A 40 1.44 20.75 6.64
CA ALA A 40 2.41 20.15 7.55
C ALA A 40 3.38 19.20 6.84
N ARG A 41 4.63 19.19 7.33
CA ARG A 41 5.66 18.24 6.91
C ARG A 41 5.80 17.17 7.99
N VAL A 42 5.63 15.91 7.61
CA VAL A 42 5.59 14.78 8.53
C VAL A 42 6.44 13.65 7.98
N ALA A 43 7.36 13.17 8.81
CA ALA A 43 8.11 11.92 8.67
C ALA A 43 8.03 11.19 10.02
N CYS A 44 6.90 10.53 10.27
CA CYS A 44 6.59 9.89 11.54
C CYS A 44 6.92 8.40 11.50
N GLU A 45 7.91 7.97 12.29
CA GLU A 45 8.33 6.60 12.39
C GLU A 45 7.85 5.99 13.72
N THR A 46 7.25 4.81 13.65
CA THR A 46 6.79 4.06 14.82
C THR A 46 7.54 2.75 14.94
N THR A 47 7.98 2.43 16.15
CA THR A 47 8.45 1.10 16.56
C THR A 47 7.56 0.58 17.69
N VAL A 48 7.13 -0.68 17.58
CA VAL A 48 6.34 -1.39 18.61
C VAL A 48 7.06 -2.65 19.06
N THR A 49 7.02 -2.92 20.36
CA THR A 49 7.53 -4.16 20.97
C THR A 49 6.77 -4.43 22.28
N THR A 50 7.21 -5.43 23.05
CA THR A 50 6.54 -5.85 24.28
C THR A 50 6.36 -4.68 25.24
N GLY A 51 5.10 -4.25 25.41
CA GLY A 51 4.72 -3.19 26.34
C GLY A 51 5.19 -1.78 25.95
N LEU A 52 5.72 -1.55 24.74
CA LEU A 52 6.29 -0.28 24.32
C LEU A 52 5.85 0.12 22.91
N VAL A 53 5.51 1.40 22.76
CA VAL A 53 5.46 2.12 21.49
C VAL A 53 6.46 3.27 21.57
N LEU A 54 7.37 3.36 20.60
CA LEU A 54 8.24 4.52 20.38
C LEU A 54 7.80 5.20 19.09
N VAL A 55 7.41 6.46 19.19
CA VAL A 55 7.16 7.35 18.05
C VAL A 55 8.33 8.32 17.95
N ALA A 56 8.96 8.38 16.78
CA ALA A 56 10.11 9.23 16.50
C ALA A 56 10.05 9.81 15.08
N GLY A 57 11.00 10.68 14.75
CA GLY A 57 11.14 11.29 13.43
C GLY A 57 10.88 12.80 13.45
N GLU A 58 10.64 13.37 12.28
CA GLU A 58 10.61 14.82 12.08
C GLU A 58 9.22 15.32 11.71
N ILE A 59 8.69 16.26 12.48
CA ILE A 59 7.38 16.87 12.25
C ILE A 59 7.48 18.39 12.33
N THR A 60 7.12 19.07 11.24
CA THR A 60 6.97 20.53 11.18
C THR A 60 5.51 20.85 10.92
N THR A 61 4.85 21.47 11.89
CA THR A 61 3.43 21.82 11.80
C THR A 61 3.10 22.99 12.73
N SER A 62 2.03 23.71 12.40
CA SER A 62 1.44 24.78 13.21
C SER A 62 0.41 24.27 14.25
N THR A 63 0.10 22.96 14.25
CA THR A 63 -0.90 22.37 15.15
C THR A 63 -0.28 21.50 16.26
N TYR A 64 -1.02 21.35 17.36
CA TYR A 64 -0.75 20.34 18.38
C TYR A 64 -1.63 19.10 18.17
N VAL A 65 -1.03 17.93 18.39
CA VAL A 65 -1.71 16.62 18.47
C VAL A 65 -1.24 15.87 19.71
N ASP A 66 -2.16 15.18 20.38
CA ASP A 66 -1.86 14.33 21.55
C ASP A 66 -1.42 12.94 21.06
N ILE A 67 -0.11 12.78 20.84
CA ILE A 67 0.48 11.54 20.31
C ILE A 67 0.16 10.32 21.19
N PRO A 68 0.35 10.34 22.53
CA PRO A 68 -0.03 9.21 23.38
C PRO A 68 -1.49 8.80 23.23
N LYS A 69 -2.42 9.76 23.14
CA LYS A 69 -3.83 9.45 22.94
C LYS A 69 -4.08 8.79 21.57
N ILE A 70 -3.56 9.35 20.49
CA ILE A 70 -3.72 8.82 19.12
C ILE A 70 -3.19 7.39 19.02
N VAL A 71 -2.00 7.13 19.60
CA VAL A 71 -1.39 5.80 19.67
C VAL A 71 -2.34 4.81 20.36
N ARG A 72 -2.84 5.15 21.54
CA ARG A 72 -3.72 4.26 22.32
C ARG A 72 -5.05 4.00 21.61
N ASP A 73 -5.67 5.04 21.06
CA ASP A 73 -6.92 4.91 20.31
C ASP A 73 -6.73 4.01 19.08
N THR A 74 -5.61 4.17 18.37
CA THR A 74 -5.25 3.32 17.22
C THR A 74 -5.11 1.85 17.61
N ILE A 75 -4.36 1.55 18.67
CA ILE A 75 -4.16 0.18 19.17
C ILE A 75 -5.49 -0.46 19.62
N LYS A 76 -6.35 0.34 20.26
CA LYS A 76 -7.68 -0.08 20.71
C LYS A 76 -8.58 -0.46 19.53
N GLU A 77 -8.61 0.34 18.47
CA GLU A 77 -9.39 0.08 17.26
C GLU A 77 -8.90 -1.15 16.48
N ILE A 78 -7.59 -1.40 16.47
CA ILE A 78 -7.01 -2.63 15.92
C ILE A 78 -7.49 -3.85 16.71
N GLY A 79 -7.62 -3.74 18.04
CA GLY A 79 -8.23 -4.74 18.91
C GLY A 79 -7.36 -5.22 20.08
N TYR A 80 -6.18 -4.63 20.28
CA TYR A 80 -5.30 -4.91 21.42
C TYR A 80 -5.79 -4.17 22.67
N THR A 81 -6.78 -4.79 23.32
CA THR A 81 -7.57 -4.20 24.42
C THR A 81 -7.44 -4.96 25.74
N ARG A 82 -6.59 -5.99 25.77
CA ARG A 82 -6.43 -6.88 26.92
C ARG A 82 -5.01 -7.41 26.94
N ALA A 83 -4.35 -7.31 28.09
CA ALA A 83 -3.01 -7.89 28.32
C ALA A 83 -2.88 -9.37 27.89
N LYS A 84 -3.97 -10.18 27.94
CA LYS A 84 -3.98 -11.58 27.50
C LYS A 84 -3.74 -11.79 25.99
N TYR A 85 -3.87 -10.75 25.17
CA TYR A 85 -3.51 -10.79 23.75
C TYR A 85 -2.01 -10.57 23.53
N GLY A 86 -1.30 -10.15 24.58
CA GLY A 86 0.12 -9.87 24.61
C GLY A 86 0.48 -8.39 24.57
N PHE A 87 -0.45 -7.57 24.08
CA PHE A 87 -0.32 -6.13 23.98
C PHE A 87 -1.66 -5.47 24.31
N ASP A 88 -1.61 -4.29 24.93
CA ASP A 88 -2.79 -3.61 25.46
C ASP A 88 -2.62 -2.09 25.39
N ALA A 89 -3.57 -1.43 24.73
CA ALA A 89 -3.64 0.01 24.57
C ALA A 89 -3.63 0.77 25.90
N GLU A 90 -4.14 0.18 26.99
CA GLU A 90 -4.22 0.88 28.29
C GLU A 90 -2.92 0.80 29.09
N THR A 91 -2.14 -0.29 28.94
CA THR A 91 -0.99 -0.57 29.79
C THR A 91 0.36 -0.38 29.11
N CYS A 92 0.41 -0.25 27.77
CA CYS A 92 1.68 -0.02 27.08
C CYS A 92 2.26 1.37 27.41
N ALA A 93 3.59 1.44 27.48
CA ALA A 93 4.32 2.70 27.49
C ALA A 93 4.26 3.32 26.09
N VAL A 94 4.10 4.65 26.02
CA VAL A 94 4.23 5.42 24.78
C VAL A 94 5.33 6.44 25.00
N LEU A 95 6.39 6.33 24.21
CA LEU A 95 7.53 7.24 24.21
C LEU A 95 7.51 8.06 22.92
N THR A 96 7.84 9.34 23.04
CA THR A 96 7.92 10.28 21.92
C THR A 96 9.32 10.88 21.88
N ALA A 97 9.98 10.77 20.73
CA ALA A 97 11.27 11.38 20.40
C ALA A 97 11.16 12.05 19.03
N ILE A 98 10.29 13.06 18.95
CA ILE A 98 9.97 13.78 17.71
C ILE A 98 10.71 15.11 17.72
N ASP A 99 11.38 15.42 16.62
CA ASP A 99 12.10 16.69 16.39
C ASP A 99 11.42 17.51 15.28
N GLU A 100 11.79 18.77 15.12
CA GLU A 100 11.41 19.57 13.96
C GLU A 100 12.24 19.17 12.72
N GLN A 101 11.69 19.35 11.52
CA GLN A 101 12.43 19.05 10.29
C GLN A 101 13.66 19.94 10.12
N SER A 102 14.76 19.37 9.62
CA SER A 102 16.00 20.11 9.34
C SER A 102 15.76 21.31 8.39
N PRO A 103 16.20 22.52 8.76
CA PRO A 103 16.13 23.70 7.89
C PRO A 103 16.82 23.51 6.52
N ASP A 104 17.89 22.72 6.46
CA ASP A 104 18.63 22.45 5.22
C ASP A 104 17.79 21.62 4.24
N ILE A 105 16.98 20.69 4.76
CA ILE A 105 16.03 19.91 3.96
C ILE A 105 14.86 20.81 3.55
N ALA A 106 14.31 21.60 4.49
CA ALA A 106 13.19 22.49 4.20
C ALA A 106 13.51 23.43 3.02
N GLN A 107 14.70 24.04 3.00
CA GLN A 107 15.13 24.95 1.92
C GLN A 107 15.12 24.29 0.52
N GLY A 108 15.52 23.01 0.43
CA GLY A 108 15.55 22.28 -0.85
C GLY A 108 14.16 21.89 -1.37
N VAL A 109 13.20 21.73 -0.46
CA VAL A 109 11.85 21.25 -0.79
C VAL A 109 10.86 22.40 -0.94
N ASP A 110 11.04 23.50 -0.21
CA ASP A 110 10.18 24.68 -0.26
C ASP A 110 10.39 25.51 -1.55
N VAL A 111 11.58 25.44 -2.14
CA VAL A 111 11.93 26.12 -3.39
C VAL A 111 12.78 25.19 -4.27
N ALA A 112 12.14 24.54 -5.24
CA ALA A 112 12.80 23.64 -6.19
C ALA A 112 13.88 24.38 -6.98
N LEU A 113 14.89 23.64 -7.43
CA LEU A 113 16.02 24.18 -8.18
C LEU A 113 15.57 24.96 -9.41
N GLU A 114 14.56 24.47 -10.12
CA GLU A 114 14.03 25.09 -11.34
C GLU A 114 13.41 26.47 -11.09
N SER A 115 12.84 26.69 -9.90
CA SER A 115 12.27 27.98 -9.48
C SER A 115 13.30 28.96 -8.94
N ARG A 116 14.52 28.51 -8.61
CA ARG A 116 15.62 29.40 -8.17
C ARG A 116 16.17 30.24 -9.32
N ASP A 117 16.00 29.78 -10.55
CA ASP A 117 16.46 30.45 -11.78
C ASP A 117 15.31 31.15 -12.57
N ASN A 118 14.04 31.00 -12.16
CA ASN A 118 12.87 31.62 -12.80
C ASN A 118 11.79 32.03 -11.78
N GLU A 119 11.41 33.32 -11.76
CA GLU A 119 10.53 33.94 -10.74
C GLU A 119 9.03 33.56 -10.81
N ASP A 120 8.55 32.80 -11.81
CA ASP A 120 7.13 32.90 -12.24
C ASP A 120 6.27 31.62 -12.30
N ALA A 121 6.60 30.54 -11.59
CA ALA A 121 5.73 29.34 -11.58
C ALA A 121 5.52 28.74 -10.18
N ALA A 122 4.35 29.03 -9.58
CA ALA A 122 3.91 28.46 -8.30
C ALA A 122 3.88 26.91 -8.27
N ILE A 123 3.90 26.25 -9.44
CA ILE A 123 3.92 24.78 -9.56
C ILE A 123 5.35 24.22 -9.53
N ASP A 124 6.35 25.00 -9.94
CA ASP A 124 7.77 24.62 -9.89
C ASP A 124 8.39 24.91 -8.52
N ALA A 125 7.61 25.42 -7.55
CA ALA A 125 8.13 25.79 -6.24
C ALA A 125 8.48 24.58 -5.36
N ILE A 126 7.79 23.44 -5.50
CA ILE A 126 8.01 22.27 -4.62
C ILE A 126 8.90 21.24 -5.31
N GLY A 127 10.15 21.14 -4.85
CA GLY A 127 11.09 20.11 -5.26
C GLY A 127 10.78 18.76 -4.61
N ALA A 128 11.35 17.67 -5.13
CA ALA A 128 11.24 16.37 -4.47
C ALA A 128 11.86 16.41 -3.07
N GLY A 129 11.13 15.85 -2.09
CA GLY A 129 11.51 15.79 -0.68
C GLY A 129 12.80 15.01 -0.39
N ASP A 130 13.15 14.09 -1.28
CA ASP A 130 14.36 13.26 -1.28
C ASP A 130 14.62 12.78 -2.72
N GLN A 131 15.79 12.22 -2.97
CA GLN A 131 16.00 11.39 -4.15
C GLN A 131 15.20 10.09 -4.02
N GLY A 132 14.77 9.52 -5.14
CA GLY A 132 14.15 8.20 -5.08
C GLY A 132 13.69 7.70 -6.43
N LEU A 133 13.33 6.42 -6.43
CA LEU A 133 12.70 5.76 -7.55
C LEU A 133 11.40 5.12 -7.08
N MET A 134 10.35 5.19 -7.90
CA MET A 134 9.01 4.74 -7.56
C MET A 134 8.47 3.90 -8.71
N PHE A 135 7.70 2.87 -8.36
CA PHE A 135 7.08 1.99 -9.34
C PHE A 135 5.56 1.98 -9.17
N GLY A 136 4.89 2.12 -10.31
CA GLY A 136 3.46 1.95 -10.51
C GLY A 136 3.21 0.69 -11.30
N PHE A 137 2.14 -0.04 -11.00
CA PHE A 137 1.83 -1.25 -11.74
C PHE A 137 0.32 -1.47 -11.85
N ALA A 138 -0.11 -2.02 -12.98
CA ALA A 138 -1.48 -2.49 -13.21
C ALA A 138 -1.50 -3.68 -14.19
N THR A 139 -2.51 -4.53 -14.06
CA THR A 139 -2.78 -5.69 -14.92
C THR A 139 -4.29 -5.92 -14.99
N ASP A 140 -4.80 -6.54 -16.05
CA ASP A 140 -6.22 -6.85 -16.23
C ASP A 140 -6.68 -8.16 -15.56
N GLU A 141 -5.81 -8.78 -14.74
CA GLU A 141 -6.11 -10.04 -14.03
C GLU A 141 -7.27 -9.94 -13.02
N THR A 142 -7.52 -8.75 -12.45
CA THR A 142 -8.58 -8.52 -11.47
C THR A 142 -9.37 -7.25 -11.77
N GLN A 143 -10.57 -7.13 -11.20
CA GLN A 143 -11.44 -5.97 -11.40
C GLN A 143 -10.78 -4.65 -10.97
N GLU A 144 -10.02 -4.69 -9.89
CA GLU A 144 -9.28 -3.54 -9.35
C GLU A 144 -7.93 -3.29 -10.06
N LEU A 145 -7.67 -4.03 -11.13
CA LEU A 145 -6.47 -3.95 -11.96
C LEU A 145 -5.17 -4.23 -11.19
N MET A 146 -5.17 -5.29 -10.38
CA MET A 146 -4.04 -5.73 -9.53
C MET A 146 -3.61 -7.15 -9.89
N PRO A 147 -2.37 -7.57 -9.56
CA PRO A 147 -1.99 -8.97 -9.65
C PRO A 147 -2.89 -9.82 -8.76
N LEU A 148 -3.40 -10.93 -9.30
CA LEU A 148 -4.33 -11.81 -8.57
C LEU A 148 -3.77 -12.32 -7.21
N PRO A 149 -2.48 -12.74 -7.09
CA PRO A 149 -1.97 -13.32 -5.85
C PRO A 149 -2.02 -12.35 -4.66
N ILE A 150 -1.60 -11.10 -4.85
CA ILE A 150 -1.61 -10.08 -3.78
C ILE A 150 -3.03 -9.61 -3.48
N SER A 151 -3.89 -9.50 -4.50
CA SER A 151 -5.29 -9.17 -4.30
C SER A 151 -6.00 -10.19 -3.40
N LEU A 152 -5.85 -11.49 -3.70
CA LEU A 152 -6.42 -12.55 -2.88
C LEU A 152 -5.83 -12.58 -1.47
N ALA A 153 -4.50 -12.43 -1.32
CA ALA A 153 -3.87 -12.38 0.00
C ALA A 153 -4.42 -11.21 0.84
N HIS A 154 -4.58 -10.02 0.26
CA HIS A 154 -5.22 -8.89 0.95
C HIS A 154 -6.67 -9.17 1.32
N ALA A 155 -7.46 -9.71 0.41
CA ALA A 155 -8.87 -9.98 0.63
C ALA A 155 -9.09 -11.01 1.75
N LEU A 156 -8.29 -12.08 1.79
CA LEU A 156 -8.30 -13.07 2.88
C LEU A 156 -7.98 -12.40 4.23
N SER A 157 -6.91 -11.60 4.28
CA SER A 157 -6.50 -10.89 5.49
C SER A 157 -7.59 -9.91 5.99
N ARG A 158 -8.21 -9.15 5.09
CA ARG A 158 -9.34 -8.26 5.41
C ARG A 158 -10.54 -9.03 5.95
N LYS A 159 -10.89 -10.15 5.33
CA LYS A 159 -12.05 -10.96 5.76
C LYS A 159 -11.85 -11.54 7.15
N ILE A 160 -10.63 -11.99 7.48
CA ILE A 160 -10.28 -12.45 8.84
C ILE A 160 -10.47 -11.30 9.85
N ALA A 161 -9.96 -10.11 9.54
CA ALA A 161 -10.11 -8.94 10.41
C ALA A 161 -11.58 -8.51 10.58
N GLU A 162 -12.38 -8.54 9.50
CA GLU A 162 -13.82 -8.28 9.51
C GLU A 162 -14.57 -9.24 10.45
N LEU A 163 -14.39 -10.56 10.27
CA LEU A 163 -15.06 -11.58 11.07
C LEU A 163 -14.70 -11.47 12.56
N ARG A 164 -13.44 -11.11 12.85
CA ARG A 164 -12.96 -10.83 14.21
C ARG A 164 -13.65 -9.60 14.80
N LYS A 165 -13.60 -8.46 14.10
CA LYS A 165 -14.16 -7.17 14.58
C LYS A 165 -15.68 -7.24 14.76
N ASN A 166 -16.36 -7.96 13.88
CA ASN A 166 -17.81 -8.20 13.94
C ASN A 166 -18.18 -9.32 14.93
N LYS A 167 -17.19 -9.94 15.60
CA LYS A 167 -17.39 -11.02 16.59
C LYS A 167 -18.14 -12.24 16.04
N VAL A 168 -18.02 -12.50 14.74
CA VAL A 168 -18.53 -13.74 14.12
C VAL A 168 -17.66 -14.92 14.57
N LEU A 169 -16.33 -14.75 14.50
CA LEU A 169 -15.36 -15.71 15.02
C LEU A 169 -14.72 -15.14 16.29
N THR A 170 -15.38 -15.34 17.43
CA THR A 170 -15.02 -14.71 18.72
C THR A 170 -13.69 -15.17 19.31
N TYR A 171 -13.14 -16.29 18.83
CA TYR A 171 -11.84 -16.80 19.27
C TYR A 171 -10.66 -16.14 18.56
N LEU A 172 -10.88 -15.45 17.43
CA LEU A 172 -9.80 -14.78 16.70
C LEU A 172 -9.23 -13.61 17.50
N ARG A 173 -7.91 -13.46 17.41
CA ARG A 173 -7.15 -12.34 17.97
C ARG A 173 -6.56 -11.50 16.81
N PRO A 174 -6.02 -10.31 17.07
CA PRO A 174 -5.72 -9.36 16.00
C PRO A 174 -4.69 -9.84 14.97
N ASP A 175 -3.64 -10.57 15.35
CA ASP A 175 -2.55 -10.93 14.44
C ASP A 175 -2.94 -12.08 13.49
N ALA A 176 -2.60 -11.94 12.21
CA ALA A 176 -2.83 -12.93 11.18
C ALA A 176 -1.98 -12.66 9.94
N LYS A 177 -1.66 -13.73 9.20
CA LYS A 177 -0.84 -13.75 7.99
C LYS A 177 -1.52 -14.65 6.95
N THR A 178 -1.47 -14.25 5.69
CA THR A 178 -2.10 -14.97 4.57
C THR A 178 -1.14 -15.02 3.39
N GLN A 179 -1.06 -16.15 2.69
CA GLN A 179 -0.21 -16.32 1.52
C GLN A 179 -0.98 -17.12 0.47
N VAL A 180 -0.86 -16.70 -0.79
CA VAL A 180 -1.55 -17.31 -1.92
C VAL A 180 -0.55 -17.56 -3.03
N THR A 181 -0.49 -18.81 -3.49
CA THR A 181 0.27 -19.23 -4.67
C THR A 181 -0.70 -19.49 -5.80
N VAL A 182 -0.51 -18.78 -6.92
CA VAL A 182 -1.32 -18.92 -8.13
C VAL A 182 -0.50 -19.59 -9.22
N GLU A 183 -1.13 -20.49 -9.96
CA GLU A 183 -0.58 -21.10 -11.15
C GLU A 183 -0.91 -20.26 -12.38
N TYR A 184 0.11 -20.00 -13.20
CA TYR A 184 0.01 -19.23 -14.43
C TYR A 184 0.33 -20.09 -15.65
N ASP A 185 -0.35 -19.83 -16.77
CA ASP A 185 -0.11 -20.50 -18.04
C ASP A 185 1.06 -19.90 -18.85
N ASP A 186 1.32 -20.45 -20.05
CA ASP A 186 2.39 -19.99 -20.96
C ASP A 186 2.16 -18.53 -21.45
N ASN A 187 0.95 -18.00 -21.34
CA ASN A 187 0.58 -16.62 -21.69
C ASN A 187 0.58 -15.69 -20.47
N ASN A 188 1.13 -16.13 -19.32
CA ASN A 188 1.10 -15.44 -18.04
C ASN A 188 -0.32 -15.08 -17.56
N GLN A 189 -1.32 -15.91 -17.87
CA GLN A 189 -2.68 -15.75 -17.35
C GLN A 189 -2.90 -16.66 -16.13
N PRO A 190 -3.59 -16.16 -15.07
CA PRO A 190 -3.88 -16.96 -13.90
C PRO A 190 -4.86 -18.09 -14.25
N VAL A 191 -4.55 -19.31 -13.81
CA VAL A 191 -5.33 -20.52 -14.11
C VAL A 191 -6.11 -20.98 -12.89
N ARG A 192 -5.45 -21.08 -11.73
CA ARG A 192 -6.01 -21.59 -10.48
C ARG A 192 -5.14 -21.20 -9.29
N VAL A 193 -5.67 -21.33 -8.09
CA VAL A 193 -4.91 -21.23 -6.84
C VAL A 193 -4.31 -22.60 -6.51
N ASP A 194 -2.98 -22.68 -6.47
CA ASP A 194 -2.27 -23.90 -6.08
C ASP A 194 -2.27 -24.11 -4.57
N THR A 195 -1.95 -23.06 -3.82
CA THR A 195 -1.74 -23.17 -2.37
C THR A 195 -2.25 -21.92 -1.66
N ILE A 196 -2.95 -22.13 -0.55
CA ILE A 196 -3.38 -21.10 0.39
C ILE A 196 -2.80 -21.41 1.77
N VAL A 197 -2.13 -20.44 2.37
CA VAL A 197 -1.65 -20.51 3.75
C VAL A 197 -2.32 -19.41 4.57
N ILE A 198 -2.91 -19.78 5.70
CA ILE A 198 -3.44 -18.82 6.67
C ILE A 198 -2.87 -19.16 8.04
N SER A 199 -2.23 -18.20 8.68
CA SER A 199 -1.84 -18.27 10.09
C SER A 199 -2.56 -17.18 10.86
N THR A 200 -3.46 -17.53 11.77
CA THR A 200 -4.22 -16.55 12.56
C THR A 200 -4.06 -16.79 14.05
N GLN A 201 -3.90 -15.69 14.79
CA GLN A 201 -3.82 -15.70 16.24
C GLN A 201 -5.19 -16.01 16.84
N HIS A 202 -5.22 -16.84 17.87
CA HIS A 202 -6.48 -17.34 18.44
C HIS A 202 -6.46 -17.54 19.95
N HIS A 203 -7.65 -17.68 20.53
CA HIS A 203 -7.84 -18.10 21.92
C HIS A 203 -7.30 -19.53 22.13
N PRO A 204 -6.67 -19.85 23.28
CA PRO A 204 -6.09 -21.18 23.53
C PRO A 204 -7.09 -22.35 23.58
N ASP A 205 -8.39 -22.06 23.68
CA ASP A 205 -9.45 -23.04 23.91
C ASP A 205 -10.15 -23.51 22.63
N VAL A 206 -9.93 -22.83 21.49
CA VAL A 206 -10.47 -23.31 20.20
C VAL A 206 -9.58 -24.43 19.65
N THR A 207 -10.19 -25.43 19.04
CA THR A 207 -9.45 -26.55 18.42
C THR A 207 -8.99 -26.19 17.01
N GLN A 208 -7.93 -26.85 16.55
CA GLN A 208 -7.40 -26.64 15.20
C GLN A 208 -8.41 -27.04 14.13
N GLU A 209 -9.21 -28.08 14.37
CA GLU A 209 -10.25 -28.56 13.46
C GLU A 209 -11.34 -27.50 13.27
N GLN A 210 -11.73 -26.82 14.35
CA GLN A 210 -12.70 -25.72 14.28
C GLN A 210 -12.14 -24.53 13.52
N ILE A 211 -10.90 -24.12 13.81
CA ILE A 211 -10.23 -23.03 13.08
C ILE A 211 -10.18 -23.33 11.59
N ALA A 212 -9.76 -24.54 11.22
CA ALA A 212 -9.63 -24.95 9.82
C ALA A 212 -10.99 -24.94 9.10
N ALA A 213 -12.04 -25.50 9.72
CA ALA A 213 -13.38 -25.53 9.14
C ALA A 213 -13.96 -24.11 8.97
N ASP A 214 -13.83 -23.25 9.99
CA ASP A 214 -14.35 -21.89 9.96
C ASP A 214 -13.62 -21.02 8.94
N LEU A 215 -12.29 -21.08 8.88
CA LEU A 215 -11.53 -20.30 7.90
C LEU A 215 -11.74 -20.79 6.47
N HIS A 216 -11.90 -22.10 6.25
CA HIS A 216 -12.25 -22.60 4.93
C HIS A 216 -13.59 -22.03 4.47
N LYS A 217 -14.62 -22.17 5.29
CA LYS A 217 -15.99 -21.80 4.93
C LYS A 217 -16.24 -20.29 4.90
N LEU A 218 -15.78 -19.56 5.92
CA LEU A 218 -16.17 -18.16 6.14
C LEU A 218 -15.15 -17.16 5.58
N VAL A 219 -13.96 -17.63 5.20
CA VAL A 219 -12.88 -16.78 4.66
C VAL A 219 -12.53 -17.20 3.25
N ILE A 220 -12.12 -18.45 3.03
CA ILE A 220 -11.61 -18.88 1.71
C ILE A 220 -12.73 -18.95 0.67
N GLU A 221 -13.82 -19.65 0.97
CA GLU A 221 -14.97 -19.80 0.04
C GLU A 221 -15.69 -18.47 -0.24
N GLU A 222 -15.61 -17.51 0.69
CA GLU A 222 -16.20 -16.18 0.54
C GLU A 222 -15.33 -15.22 -0.30
N VAL A 223 -14.02 -15.43 -0.30
CA VAL A 223 -13.06 -14.51 -0.95
C VAL A 223 -12.63 -15.01 -2.32
N ILE A 224 -12.39 -16.30 -2.47
CA ILE A 224 -11.81 -16.88 -3.69
C ILE A 224 -12.94 -17.48 -4.53
N ASP A 225 -13.03 -17.04 -5.79
CA ASP A 225 -13.96 -17.62 -6.75
C ASP A 225 -13.76 -19.15 -6.84
N ALA A 226 -14.83 -19.90 -6.71
CA ALA A 226 -14.82 -21.36 -6.77
C ALA A 226 -14.21 -21.91 -8.08
N ASN A 227 -14.24 -21.13 -9.17
CA ASN A 227 -13.61 -21.52 -10.44
C ASN A 227 -12.08 -21.51 -10.39
N LEU A 228 -11.48 -20.84 -9.39
CA LEU A 228 -10.04 -20.84 -9.15
C LEU A 228 -9.59 -21.93 -8.17
N LEU A 229 -10.54 -22.64 -7.54
CA LEU A 229 -10.29 -23.70 -6.57
C LEU A 229 -10.60 -25.07 -7.18
N ASP A 230 -9.72 -26.04 -6.95
CA ASP A 230 -9.95 -27.41 -7.41
C ASP A 230 -9.54 -28.45 -6.35
N SER A 231 -9.66 -29.74 -6.70
CA SER A 231 -9.29 -30.84 -5.80
C SER A 231 -7.78 -30.93 -5.53
N GLU A 232 -6.95 -30.22 -6.29
CA GLU A 232 -5.50 -30.15 -6.11
C GLU A 232 -5.05 -28.91 -5.32
N THR A 233 -5.94 -27.95 -5.05
CA THR A 233 -5.64 -26.79 -4.19
C THR A 233 -5.28 -27.24 -2.77
N LYS A 234 -4.14 -26.77 -2.27
CA LYS A 234 -3.62 -27.10 -0.94
C LYS A 234 -4.00 -26.01 0.07
N TYR A 235 -4.47 -26.44 1.23
CA TYR A 235 -4.87 -25.55 2.31
C TYR A 235 -4.00 -25.80 3.55
N PHE A 236 -3.20 -24.80 3.93
CA PHE A 236 -2.38 -24.81 5.15
C PHE A 236 -2.91 -23.79 6.15
N ILE A 237 -3.83 -24.23 7.01
CA ILE A 237 -4.42 -23.40 8.05
C ILE A 237 -3.70 -23.67 9.36
N ASN A 238 -3.09 -22.64 9.96
CA ASN A 238 -2.24 -22.71 11.14
C ASN A 238 -1.25 -23.91 11.10
N PRO A 239 -0.38 -24.01 10.08
CA PRO A 239 0.44 -25.20 9.85
C PRO A 239 1.44 -25.50 11.00
N THR A 240 1.77 -24.51 11.83
CA THR A 240 2.60 -24.66 13.02
C THR A 240 1.81 -25.06 14.27
N GLY A 241 0.50 -25.26 14.15
CA GLY A 241 -0.42 -25.56 15.23
C GLY A 241 -0.85 -24.30 15.99
N ARG A 242 -0.45 -24.18 17.26
CA ARG A 242 -0.96 -23.13 18.15
C ARG A 242 -0.33 -21.76 17.87
N PHE A 243 -1.16 -20.74 17.62
CA PHE A 243 -0.75 -19.34 17.53
C PHE A 243 -1.53 -18.48 18.53
N VAL A 244 -1.14 -18.55 19.81
CA VAL A 244 -1.87 -17.86 20.91
C VAL A 244 -1.25 -16.50 21.25
N ILE A 245 0.08 -16.43 21.29
CA ILE A 245 0.86 -15.22 21.53
C ILE A 245 1.18 -14.62 20.15
N GLY A 246 0.88 -13.34 19.96
CA GLY A 246 1.07 -12.62 18.69
C GLY A 246 1.21 -11.12 18.93
N GLY A 247 1.22 -10.33 17.86
CA GLY A 247 1.40 -8.88 17.97
C GLY A 247 2.78 -8.50 18.53
N PRO A 248 2.90 -7.31 19.15
CA PRO A 248 4.17 -6.80 19.69
C PRO A 248 4.81 -7.67 20.80
N GLN A 249 4.07 -8.61 21.39
CA GLN A 249 4.65 -9.58 22.33
C GLN A 249 5.35 -10.74 21.60
N GLY A 250 4.82 -11.13 20.44
CA GLY A 250 5.41 -12.19 19.63
C GLY A 250 6.64 -11.68 18.88
N ASP A 251 6.48 -10.57 18.16
CA ASP A 251 7.50 -10.00 17.29
C ASP A 251 7.54 -8.47 17.43
N ALA A 252 8.71 -7.85 17.23
CA ALA A 252 8.80 -6.40 17.11
C ALA A 252 8.23 -5.92 15.77
N GLY A 253 7.70 -4.69 15.75
CA GLY A 253 7.14 -4.06 14.55
C GLY A 253 7.74 -2.69 14.29
N LEU A 254 7.99 -2.37 13.02
CA LEU A 254 8.48 -1.07 12.61
C LEU A 254 7.73 -0.58 11.37
N THR A 255 7.58 0.74 11.28
CA THR A 255 6.98 1.42 10.12
C THR A 255 7.78 1.08 8.86
N GLY A 256 7.09 0.87 7.74
CA GLY A 256 7.75 0.64 6.46
C GLY A 256 8.45 -0.73 6.33
N ARG A 257 8.13 -1.72 7.17
CA ARG A 257 8.68 -3.10 7.05
C ARG A 257 7.80 -4.05 6.24
N LYS A 258 6.76 -3.51 5.60
CA LYS A 258 5.79 -4.26 4.80
C LYS A 258 5.57 -3.67 3.40
N ILE A 259 6.56 -2.94 2.86
CA ILE A 259 6.47 -2.24 1.56
C ILE A 259 6.03 -3.12 0.37
N ILE A 260 6.40 -4.40 0.34
CA ILE A 260 5.97 -5.32 -0.72
C ILE A 260 4.51 -5.76 -0.53
N VAL A 261 4.07 -5.92 0.73
CA VAL A 261 2.67 -6.13 1.07
C VAL A 261 1.86 -4.86 0.76
N ASP A 262 2.43 -3.67 0.91
CA ASP A 262 1.73 -2.42 0.64
C ASP A 262 1.50 -2.14 -0.84
N THR A 263 2.26 -2.82 -1.70
CA THR A 263 2.29 -2.57 -3.14
C THR A 263 1.75 -3.77 -3.92
N TYR A 264 2.61 -4.48 -4.64
CA TYR A 264 2.22 -5.44 -5.67
C TYR A 264 2.61 -6.88 -5.31
N GLY A 265 2.92 -7.16 -4.04
CA GLY A 265 3.17 -8.52 -3.55
C GLY A 265 4.36 -9.22 -4.20
N GLY A 266 5.34 -8.45 -4.68
CA GLY A 266 6.54 -8.93 -5.37
C GLY A 266 6.37 -9.13 -6.87
N TYR A 267 5.16 -8.91 -7.40
CA TYR A 267 4.84 -9.10 -8.82
C TYR A 267 5.44 -8.03 -9.72
N ALA A 268 5.62 -6.83 -9.17
CA ALA A 268 6.23 -5.68 -9.82
C ALA A 268 7.43 -5.20 -9.00
N ARG A 269 8.28 -4.39 -9.63
CA ARG A 269 9.47 -3.81 -8.99
C ARG A 269 9.05 -2.84 -7.87
N HIS A 270 9.98 -2.62 -6.94
CA HIS A 270 9.78 -1.70 -5.82
C HIS A 270 10.99 -0.80 -5.65
N GLY A 271 10.77 0.48 -5.32
CA GLY A 271 11.85 1.45 -5.26
C GLY A 271 12.54 1.61 -3.91
N GLY A 272 11.94 1.04 -2.86
CA GLY A 272 12.51 0.96 -1.51
C GLY A 272 11.87 1.92 -0.51
N GLY A 273 11.25 3.01 -0.99
CA GLY A 273 10.55 3.98 -0.16
C GLY A 273 9.32 3.38 0.54
N ALA A 274 9.22 3.55 1.86
CA ALA A 274 8.01 3.28 2.63
C ALA A 274 6.97 4.41 2.50
N PHE A 275 5.71 4.13 2.80
CA PHE A 275 4.61 5.08 2.66
C PHE A 275 4.18 5.71 3.99
N SER A 276 3.83 4.88 4.97
CA SER A 276 3.21 5.29 6.24
C SER A 276 4.02 6.35 6.98
N GLY A 277 3.33 7.31 7.59
CA GLY A 277 3.95 8.40 8.35
C GLY A 277 4.54 9.53 7.52
N LYS A 278 4.46 9.47 6.20
CA LYS A 278 5.00 10.50 5.31
C LYS A 278 3.91 11.39 4.72
N ASP A 279 4.10 12.69 4.79
CA ASP A 279 3.23 13.66 4.10
C ASP A 279 3.43 13.62 2.57
N PRO A 280 2.50 14.19 1.78
CA PRO A 280 2.51 14.07 0.31
C PRO A 280 3.72 14.67 -0.41
N THR A 281 4.52 15.50 0.26
CA THR A 281 5.73 16.09 -0.33
C THR A 281 6.87 15.08 -0.42
N LYS A 282 6.77 13.94 0.28
CA LYS A 282 7.72 12.83 0.18
C LYS A 282 7.33 11.97 -1.02
N VAL A 283 8.13 12.08 -2.08
CA VAL A 283 7.89 11.41 -3.38
C VAL A 283 7.84 9.89 -3.28
N ASP A 284 8.39 9.27 -2.24
CA ASP A 284 8.21 7.84 -1.96
C ASP A 284 6.74 7.43 -1.96
N ARG A 285 5.87 8.26 -1.36
CA ARG A 285 4.43 8.02 -1.27
C ARG A 285 3.71 8.61 -2.47
N SER A 286 3.84 9.92 -2.70
CA SER A 286 3.07 10.60 -3.74
C SER A 286 3.48 10.16 -5.15
N GLY A 287 4.78 9.97 -5.40
CA GLY A 287 5.30 9.43 -6.67
C GLY A 287 4.85 8.00 -6.93
N ALA A 288 4.85 7.12 -5.91
CA ALA A 288 4.32 5.76 -6.06
C ALA A 288 2.81 5.74 -6.35
N TYR A 289 2.04 6.61 -5.69
CA TYR A 289 0.60 6.75 -5.96
C TYR A 289 0.35 7.29 -7.36
N ALA A 290 1.11 8.29 -7.82
CA ALA A 290 1.02 8.81 -9.18
C ALA A 290 1.39 7.74 -10.22
N ALA A 291 2.45 6.97 -9.97
CA ALA A 291 2.85 5.89 -10.87
C ALA A 291 1.76 4.81 -10.96
N ARG A 292 1.14 4.43 -9.83
CA ARG A 292 -0.05 3.54 -9.82
C ARG A 292 -1.19 4.13 -10.65
N TYR A 293 -1.50 5.40 -10.44
CA TYR A 293 -2.58 6.09 -11.15
C TYR A 293 -2.35 6.09 -12.67
N VAL A 294 -1.12 6.36 -13.12
CA VAL A 294 -0.73 6.27 -14.53
C VAL A 294 -0.89 4.84 -15.05
N ALA A 295 -0.26 3.85 -14.41
CA ALA A 295 -0.32 2.45 -14.85
C ALA A 295 -1.76 1.94 -14.94
N LYS A 296 -2.58 2.25 -13.93
CA LYS A 296 -3.99 1.87 -13.88
C LYS A 296 -4.80 2.50 -15.01
N ASN A 297 -4.58 3.77 -15.33
CA ASN A 297 -5.26 4.45 -16.45
C ASN A 297 -4.83 3.89 -17.81
N ILE A 298 -3.56 3.49 -17.99
CA ILE A 298 -3.08 2.82 -19.21
C ILE A 298 -3.85 1.51 -19.43
N VAL A 299 -3.94 0.66 -18.40
CA VAL A 299 -4.64 -0.63 -18.50
C VAL A 299 -6.15 -0.43 -18.65
N ALA A 300 -6.75 0.46 -17.86
CA ALA A 300 -8.18 0.77 -17.95
C ALA A 300 -8.62 1.34 -19.31
N ALA A 301 -7.73 2.05 -20.01
CA ALA A 301 -7.97 2.53 -21.38
C ALA A 301 -7.98 1.42 -22.44
N GLY A 302 -7.50 0.22 -22.07
CA GLY A 302 -7.24 -0.88 -22.99
C GLY A 302 -6.06 -0.60 -23.92
N LEU A 303 -5.09 0.22 -23.46
CA LEU A 303 -3.85 0.50 -24.20
C LEU A 303 -2.80 -0.59 -24.00
N ALA A 304 -2.88 -1.31 -22.88
CA ALA A 304 -2.07 -2.47 -22.56
C ALA A 304 -2.88 -3.41 -21.65
N LYS A 305 -2.54 -4.70 -21.62
CA LYS A 305 -3.08 -5.62 -20.61
C LYS A 305 -2.35 -5.49 -19.27
N LYS A 306 -1.06 -5.17 -19.32
CA LYS A 306 -0.17 -5.01 -18.18
C LYS A 306 0.73 -3.79 -18.40
N ALA A 307 0.93 -2.98 -17.38
CA ALA A 307 1.81 -1.82 -17.45
C ALA A 307 2.56 -1.62 -16.12
N GLU A 308 3.88 -1.45 -16.21
CA GLU A 308 4.74 -0.99 -15.12
C GLU A 308 5.28 0.40 -15.48
N VAL A 309 5.17 1.35 -14.56
CA VAL A 309 5.61 2.74 -14.70
C VAL A 309 6.70 2.99 -13.68
N GLN A 310 7.88 3.42 -14.13
CA GLN A 310 8.95 3.88 -13.25
C GLN A 310 9.02 5.41 -13.29
N LEU A 311 9.08 6.02 -12.11
CA LEU A 311 9.43 7.43 -11.93
C LEU A 311 10.71 7.52 -11.10
N ALA A 312 11.56 8.50 -11.39
CA ALA A 312 12.71 8.82 -10.54
C ALA A 312 12.84 10.32 -10.34
N TYR A 313 13.25 10.73 -9.14
CA TYR A 313 13.45 12.13 -8.77
C TYR A 313 14.84 12.33 -8.17
N ALA A 314 15.39 13.52 -8.39
CA ALA A 314 16.53 14.03 -7.65
C ALA A 314 16.03 15.00 -6.57
N ILE A 315 16.67 14.99 -5.40
CA ILE A 315 16.29 15.87 -4.29
C ILE A 315 16.29 17.35 -4.72
N GLY A 316 15.23 18.07 -4.38
CA GLY A 316 15.07 19.49 -4.71
C GLY A 316 14.78 19.79 -6.19
N VAL A 317 14.62 18.78 -7.05
CA VAL A 317 14.21 18.92 -8.45
C VAL A 317 12.72 18.59 -8.56
N ALA A 318 11.94 19.44 -9.21
CA ALA A 318 10.50 19.24 -9.38
C ALA A 318 10.20 18.22 -10.48
N HIS A 319 10.90 18.29 -11.62
CA HIS A 319 10.66 17.36 -12.71
C HIS A 319 11.26 15.97 -12.45
N PRO A 320 10.57 14.87 -12.82
CA PRO A 320 11.17 13.55 -12.80
C PRO A 320 12.42 13.51 -13.68
N VAL A 321 13.51 12.93 -13.17
CA VAL A 321 14.74 12.73 -13.96
C VAL A 321 14.59 11.60 -14.99
N SER A 322 13.64 10.69 -14.75
CA SER A 322 13.24 9.68 -15.74
C SER A 322 11.79 9.26 -15.56
N ILE A 323 11.19 8.89 -16.69
CA ILE A 323 9.91 8.19 -16.79
C ILE A 323 10.16 7.00 -17.72
N SER A 324 9.80 5.79 -17.30
CA SER A 324 9.83 4.59 -18.15
C SER A 324 8.53 3.81 -18.02
N ILE A 325 8.08 3.21 -19.12
CA ILE A 325 6.83 2.46 -19.19
C ILE A 325 7.09 1.13 -19.90
N ASP A 326 6.96 0.02 -19.15
CA ASP A 326 7.05 -1.34 -19.68
C ASP A 326 5.64 -1.96 -19.75
N THR A 327 5.20 -2.30 -20.96
CA THR A 327 3.90 -2.95 -21.19
C THR A 327 4.01 -4.46 -21.38
N TYR A 328 5.22 -5.02 -21.20
CA TYR A 328 5.51 -6.45 -21.36
C TYR A 328 5.08 -7.00 -22.74
N GLY A 329 5.15 -6.16 -23.78
CA GLY A 329 4.72 -6.49 -25.13
C GLY A 329 3.20 -6.61 -25.31
N THR A 330 2.39 -6.09 -24.39
CA THR A 330 0.92 -6.16 -24.44
C THR A 330 0.26 -4.92 -25.05
N SER A 331 1.04 -3.92 -25.44
CA SER A 331 0.59 -2.69 -26.11
C SER A 331 1.00 -2.67 -27.57
N GLU A 332 0.15 -2.10 -28.43
CA GLU A 332 0.48 -1.78 -29.82
C GLU A 332 1.22 -0.43 -29.96
N TYR A 333 1.14 0.43 -28.94
CA TYR A 333 1.85 1.70 -28.86
C TYR A 333 3.26 1.54 -28.30
N SER A 334 4.21 2.32 -28.82
CA SER A 334 5.57 2.36 -28.30
C SER A 334 5.62 3.00 -26.90
N GLU A 335 6.67 2.71 -26.13
CA GLU A 335 6.94 3.37 -24.84
C GLU A 335 6.93 4.90 -24.99
N GLN A 336 7.53 5.43 -26.07
CA GLN A 336 7.58 6.87 -26.30
C GLN A 336 6.20 7.48 -26.55
N ASP A 337 5.33 6.79 -27.30
CA ASP A 337 3.96 7.29 -27.52
C ASP A 337 3.18 7.33 -26.19
N LEU A 338 3.34 6.30 -25.34
CA LEU A 338 2.72 6.26 -24.01
C LEU A 338 3.27 7.36 -23.09
N ILE A 339 4.59 7.59 -23.08
CA ILE A 339 5.20 8.68 -22.30
C ILE A 339 4.67 10.05 -22.75
N ASN A 340 4.50 10.27 -24.06
CA ASN A 340 3.92 11.51 -24.58
C ASN A 340 2.48 11.72 -24.09
N ALA A 341 1.66 10.66 -24.09
CA ALA A 341 0.32 10.71 -23.52
C ALA A 341 0.34 10.99 -22.00
N VAL A 342 1.27 10.38 -21.27
CA VAL A 342 1.43 10.64 -19.83
C VAL A 342 1.77 12.10 -19.57
N ASN A 343 2.77 12.65 -20.26
CA ASN A 343 3.16 14.06 -20.11
C ASN A 343 2.03 15.04 -20.48
N GLN A 344 1.09 14.64 -21.33
CA GLN A 344 -0.05 15.46 -21.71
C GLN A 344 -1.14 15.52 -20.63
N PHE A 345 -1.32 14.47 -19.83
CA PHE A 345 -2.50 14.32 -18.94
C PHE A 345 -2.19 14.21 -17.46
N PHE A 346 -0.93 13.97 -17.09
CA PHE A 346 -0.48 13.80 -15.72
C PHE A 346 0.66 14.77 -15.42
N ASP A 347 0.45 15.64 -14.43
CA ASP A 347 1.54 16.45 -13.90
C ASP A 347 2.27 15.65 -12.82
N LEU A 348 3.46 15.16 -13.18
CA LEU A 348 4.28 14.30 -12.33
C LEU A 348 5.30 15.08 -11.50
N ARG A 349 5.22 16.42 -11.43
CA ARG A 349 5.97 17.18 -10.42
C ARG A 349 5.34 16.97 -9.04
N PRO A 350 6.07 17.02 -7.91
CA PRO A 350 5.51 16.84 -6.57
C PRO A 350 4.27 17.71 -6.29
N ALA A 351 4.32 19.01 -6.60
CA ALA A 351 3.17 19.91 -6.47
C ALA A 351 2.00 19.48 -7.37
N GLY A 352 2.30 19.13 -8.62
CA GLY A 352 1.33 18.63 -9.60
C GLY A 352 0.61 17.37 -9.12
N ILE A 353 1.33 16.42 -8.56
CA ILE A 353 0.78 15.17 -7.99
C ILE A 353 -0.14 15.49 -6.80
N ILE A 354 0.32 16.34 -5.89
CA ILE A 354 -0.46 16.74 -4.70
C ILE A 354 -1.79 17.37 -5.12
N GLN A 355 -1.76 18.26 -6.11
CA GLN A 355 -2.96 18.93 -6.62
C GLN A 355 -3.87 17.96 -7.40
N MET A 356 -3.28 17.17 -8.32
CA MET A 356 -4.01 16.23 -9.17
C MET A 356 -4.77 15.18 -8.36
N LEU A 357 -4.16 14.71 -7.26
CA LEU A 357 -4.73 13.66 -6.41
C LEU A 357 -5.34 14.21 -5.11
N ASP A 358 -5.37 15.52 -4.90
CA ASP A 358 -5.92 16.17 -3.70
C ASP A 358 -5.43 15.50 -2.40
N LEU A 359 -4.10 15.48 -2.24
CA LEU A 359 -3.42 14.68 -1.20
C LEU A 359 -3.29 15.39 0.15
N ARG A 360 -3.54 16.70 0.26
CA ARG A 360 -3.44 17.41 1.54
C ARG A 360 -4.71 17.22 2.39
N ARG A 361 -5.07 15.96 2.66
CA ARG A 361 -6.27 15.55 3.39
C ARG A 361 -5.99 14.34 4.27
N PRO A 362 -6.74 14.15 5.37
CA PRO A 362 -6.56 13.02 6.29
C PRO A 362 -7.17 11.73 5.72
N ILE A 363 -6.49 11.11 4.75
CA ILE A 363 -6.98 9.93 4.01
C ILE A 363 -6.04 8.72 4.10
N TYR A 364 -5.03 8.75 4.98
CA TYR A 364 -3.90 7.82 4.92
C TYR A 364 -4.04 6.59 5.82
N ARG A 365 -4.62 6.72 7.01
CA ARG A 365 -4.69 5.61 7.97
C ARG A 365 -5.40 4.38 7.43
N GLN A 366 -6.42 4.57 6.60
CA GLN A 366 -7.16 3.50 5.93
C GLN A 366 -6.32 2.69 4.92
N THR A 367 -5.15 3.21 4.53
CA THR A 367 -4.21 2.59 3.58
C THR A 367 -3.11 1.78 4.26
N ALA A 368 -2.84 2.07 5.55
CA ALA A 368 -1.73 1.49 6.30
C ALA A 368 -1.82 -0.03 6.53
N ALA A 369 -2.95 -0.66 6.21
CA ALA A 369 -3.12 -2.10 6.16
C ALA A 369 -3.92 -2.52 4.92
N PHE A 370 -3.72 -3.78 4.49
CA PHE A 370 -4.43 -4.41 3.39
C PHE A 370 -4.17 -3.83 1.99
N GLY A 371 -3.00 -3.20 1.82
CA GLY A 371 -2.54 -2.66 0.55
C GLY A 371 -3.00 -1.22 0.30
N HIS A 372 -2.11 -0.42 -0.28
CA HIS A 372 -2.40 0.95 -0.68
C HIS A 372 -3.13 1.03 -2.04
N PHE A 373 -3.08 -0.07 -2.81
CA PHE A 373 -3.57 -0.15 -4.17
C PHE A 373 -4.65 -1.22 -4.33
N GLY A 374 -5.53 -1.03 -5.32
CA GLY A 374 -6.62 -1.97 -5.64
C GLY A 374 -7.76 -2.03 -4.61
N ARG A 375 -7.92 -1.01 -3.77
CA ARG A 375 -8.97 -0.96 -2.74
C ARG A 375 -10.29 -0.46 -3.31
N LEU A 376 -11.18 -1.38 -3.69
CA LEU A 376 -12.52 -1.05 -4.17
C LEU A 376 -13.48 -0.58 -3.06
N ASP A 377 -13.13 -0.86 -1.80
CA ASP A 377 -13.89 -0.47 -0.61
C ASP A 377 -13.60 0.97 -0.15
N LEU A 378 -12.64 1.66 -0.77
CA LEU A 378 -12.23 3.02 -0.45
C LEU A 378 -12.32 3.95 -1.67
N ASP A 379 -12.59 5.24 -1.46
CA ASP A 379 -12.43 6.28 -2.51
C ASP A 379 -11.02 6.88 -2.43
N LEU A 380 -10.08 6.23 -3.13
CA LEU A 380 -8.70 6.68 -3.21
C LEU A 380 -8.45 7.38 -4.56
N PRO A 381 -7.88 8.60 -4.56
CA PRO A 381 -7.76 9.39 -5.79
C PRO A 381 -6.86 8.73 -6.84
N TRP A 382 -5.80 8.03 -6.42
CA TRP A 382 -4.89 7.30 -7.33
C TRP A 382 -5.48 6.00 -7.90
N GLU A 383 -6.64 5.54 -7.41
CA GLU A 383 -7.32 4.37 -7.95
C GLU A 383 -8.37 4.73 -9.02
N ARG A 384 -8.56 6.03 -9.33
CA ARG A 384 -9.48 6.49 -10.36
C ARG A 384 -8.93 6.20 -11.76
N THR A 385 -9.82 6.04 -12.72
CA THR A 385 -9.50 5.77 -14.14
C THR A 385 -10.05 6.86 -15.07
N ASP A 386 -10.11 8.09 -14.58
CA ASP A 386 -10.73 9.24 -15.25
C ASP A 386 -9.91 9.81 -16.42
N LYS A 387 -8.61 9.45 -16.53
CA LYS A 387 -7.75 9.83 -17.65
C LYS A 387 -7.76 8.83 -18.80
N ALA A 388 -8.27 7.61 -18.57
CA ALA A 388 -8.22 6.51 -19.52
C ALA A 388 -8.79 6.86 -20.90
N ALA A 389 -9.97 7.47 -20.95
CA ALA A 389 -10.62 7.85 -22.21
C ALA A 389 -9.84 8.94 -22.97
N GLN A 390 -9.28 9.91 -22.24
CA GLN A 390 -8.51 11.01 -22.82
C GLN A 390 -7.19 10.50 -23.41
N MET A 391 -6.48 9.63 -22.69
CA MET A 391 -5.26 8.98 -23.18
C MET A 391 -5.50 8.19 -24.45
N LYS A 392 -6.58 7.39 -24.48
CA LYS A 392 -6.94 6.59 -25.66
C LYS A 392 -7.19 7.45 -26.89
N THR A 393 -7.99 8.50 -26.72
CA THR A 393 -8.34 9.43 -27.81
C THR A 393 -7.08 10.10 -28.38
N PHE A 394 -6.22 10.63 -27.51
CA PHE A 394 -4.96 11.28 -27.90
C PHE A 394 -4.04 10.37 -28.73
N LEU A 395 -3.89 9.12 -28.31
CA LEU A 395 -3.05 8.15 -29.01
C LEU A 395 -3.63 7.72 -30.35
N GLN A 396 -4.95 7.58 -30.45
CA GLN A 396 -5.64 7.27 -31.71
C GLN A 396 -5.52 8.40 -32.73
N GLU A 397 -5.68 9.64 -32.29
CA GLU A 397 -5.53 10.84 -33.14
C GLU A 397 -4.08 10.99 -33.63
N THR A 398 -3.10 10.80 -32.74
CA THR A 398 -1.67 10.93 -33.08
C THR A 398 -1.21 9.82 -34.02
N ALA A 399 -1.73 8.60 -33.87
CA ALA A 399 -1.43 7.48 -34.76
C ALA A 399 -2.05 7.63 -36.15
N SER A 400 -3.17 8.34 -36.28
CA SER A 400 -3.85 8.57 -37.57
C SER A 400 -3.18 9.63 -38.45
N VAL A 401 -2.24 10.40 -37.88
CA VAL A 401 -1.50 11.48 -38.56
C VAL A 401 -0.11 11.01 -39.05
N LYS A 402 0.38 9.85 -38.56
CA LYS A 402 1.58 9.17 -39.05
C LYS A 402 1.22 8.20 -40.17
#